data_AF-A0A4Q6FVH6-F1
#
_entry.id   AF-A0A4Q6FVH6-F1
#
_cell.length_a   1.000
_cell.length_b   1.000
_cell.length_c   1.000
_cell.angle_alpha   90.00
_cell.angle_beta   90.00
_cell.angle_gamma   90.00
#
_symmetry.space_group_name_H-M   'P 1'
#
loop_
_entity.id
_entity.type
_entity.pdbx_description
1 polymer ?
#
loop_
_entity_poly.entity_id
_entity_poly.type
_entity_poly.pdbx_seq_one_letter_code
_entity_poly.pdbx_strand_id
1 'polypeptide(L)'
;MHAIQMRKEDQLEWEALALGFVKTELDIFTNISMNLAKSFGFLQSRVKSEFPKTCRKCGKCYHSFEEFYYGTDPIERGTVSYPTLGAEFYLHRNCKDNCGSTLVVIFNDRRDESELGFQRRVVFQKCLDILKDKMDLAEPAARDVLFSLLKQRIQG
;
A
#
# COMPACT_ATOMS: atom_id res chain seq x y z
N MET A 1 -5.52 22.12 18.64
CA MET A 1 -4.51 21.53 17.73
C MET A 1 -3.25 22.38 17.81
N HIS A 2 -2.29 21.99 18.65
CA HIS A 2 -0.95 22.57 18.60
C HIS A 2 -0.03 21.52 17.99
N ALA A 3 0.32 21.74 16.72
CA ALA A 3 1.50 21.11 16.16
C ALA A 3 2.69 21.75 16.88
N ILE A 4 3.22 21.06 17.88
CA ILE A 4 4.50 21.43 18.46
C ILE A 4 5.53 21.17 17.35
N GLN A 5 6.10 22.25 16.82
CA GLN A 5 7.21 22.17 15.87
C GLN A 5 8.42 21.60 16.63
N MET A 6 8.57 20.28 16.63
CA MET A 6 9.70 19.60 17.28
C MET A 6 11.00 19.97 16.56
N ARG A 7 12.09 20.18 17.29
CA ARG A 7 13.40 20.35 16.67
C ARG A 7 13.80 19.03 16.01
N LYS A 8 14.62 19.12 14.96
CA LYS A 8 15.06 17.95 14.19
C LYS A 8 15.76 16.89 15.06
N GLU A 9 16.50 17.30 16.07
CA GLU A 9 17.15 16.41 17.05
C GLU A 9 16.12 15.70 17.93
N ASP A 10 15.14 16.44 18.49
CA ASP A 10 14.04 15.87 19.27
C ASP A 10 13.21 14.89 18.42
N GLN A 11 13.04 15.16 17.12
CA GLN A 11 12.35 14.28 16.19
C GLN A 11 13.12 12.97 15.95
N LEU A 12 14.46 13.03 15.86
CA LEU A 12 15.30 11.85 15.65
C LEU A 12 15.30 10.93 16.88
N GLU A 13 15.37 11.52 18.08
CA GLU A 13 15.26 10.77 19.33
C GLU A 13 13.87 10.16 19.51
N TRP A 14 12.83 10.90 19.11
CA TRP A 14 11.44 10.43 19.15
C TRP A 14 11.21 9.23 18.22
N GLU A 15 11.72 9.28 16.99
CA GLU A 15 11.63 8.16 16.06
C GLU A 15 12.46 6.95 16.51
N ALA A 16 13.64 7.18 17.10
CA ALA A 16 14.47 6.12 17.68
C ALA A 16 13.77 5.43 18.87
N LEU A 17 13.12 6.21 19.73
CA LEU A 17 12.30 5.70 20.83
C LEU A 17 11.12 4.87 20.31
N ALA A 18 10.36 5.41 19.34
CA ALA A 18 9.25 4.71 18.71
C ALA A 18 9.71 3.37 18.09
N LEU A 19 10.81 3.40 17.35
CA LEU A 19 11.42 2.20 16.77
C LEU A 19 11.78 1.18 17.86
N GLY A 20 12.35 1.63 18.97
CA GLY A 20 12.68 0.76 20.11
C GLY A 20 11.48 -0.03 20.63
N PHE A 21 10.30 0.59 20.69
CA PHE A 21 9.08 -0.08 21.15
C PHE A 21 8.53 -1.12 20.18
N VAL A 22 8.61 -0.87 18.88
CA VAL A 22 7.98 -1.74 17.87
C VAL A 22 8.97 -2.57 17.05
N LYS A 23 10.27 -2.53 17.35
CA LYS A 23 11.32 -3.09 16.49
C LYS A 23 11.02 -4.54 16.07
N THR A 24 10.70 -5.40 17.03
CA THR A 24 10.47 -6.83 16.79
C THR A 24 9.27 -7.06 15.87
N GLU A 25 8.14 -6.45 16.18
CA GLU A 25 6.91 -6.53 15.39
C GLU A 25 7.10 -5.91 14.00
N LEU A 26 7.83 -4.80 13.91
CA LEU A 26 8.15 -4.14 12.66
C LEU A 26 9.05 -5.01 11.76
N ASP A 27 10.02 -5.71 12.35
CA ASP A 27 10.88 -6.68 11.64
C ASP A 27 10.02 -7.85 11.10
N ILE A 28 9.09 -8.39 11.90
CA ILE A 28 8.12 -9.42 11.46
C ILE A 28 7.24 -8.91 10.32
N PHE A 29 6.64 -7.72 10.48
CA PHE A 29 5.79 -7.11 9.46
C PHE A 29 6.53 -6.94 8.13
N THR A 30 7.78 -6.47 8.20
CA THR A 30 8.62 -6.23 7.02
C THR A 30 8.96 -7.54 6.33
N ASN A 31 9.31 -8.58 7.09
CA ASN A 31 9.58 -9.91 6.54
C ASN A 31 8.37 -10.51 5.82
N ILE A 32 7.18 -10.49 6.46
CA ILE A 32 5.95 -10.96 5.83
C ILE A 32 5.65 -10.14 4.57
N SER A 33 5.81 -8.82 4.62
CA SER A 33 5.57 -7.93 3.48
C SER A 33 6.50 -8.22 2.31
N MET A 34 7.78 -8.47 2.57
CA MET A 34 8.75 -8.86 1.53
C MET A 34 8.45 -10.25 0.93
N ASN A 35 7.92 -11.18 1.74
CA ASN A 35 7.49 -12.48 1.24
C ASN A 35 6.28 -12.34 0.31
N LEU A 36 5.27 -11.57 0.74
CA LEU A 36 4.06 -11.31 -0.06
C LEU A 36 4.31 -10.49 -1.32
N ALA A 37 5.25 -9.53 -1.29
CA ALA A 37 5.61 -8.71 -2.45
C ALA A 37 6.16 -9.53 -3.63
N LYS A 38 6.64 -10.75 -3.37
CA LYS A 38 7.13 -11.67 -4.41
C LYS A 38 5.99 -12.43 -5.12
N SER A 39 4.73 -12.31 -4.68
CA SER A 39 3.59 -13.01 -5.27
C SER A 39 2.71 -12.08 -6.10
N PHE A 40 3.13 -11.79 -7.34
CA PHE A 40 2.24 -11.18 -8.35
C PHE A 40 1.03 -12.07 -8.67
N GLY A 41 1.17 -13.39 -8.51
CA GLY A 41 0.06 -14.34 -8.64
C GLY A 41 -1.12 -14.01 -7.72
N PHE A 42 -0.86 -13.44 -6.54
CA PHE A 42 -1.92 -12.99 -5.65
C PHE A 42 -2.74 -11.83 -6.23
N LEU A 43 -2.10 -10.86 -6.90
CA LEU A 43 -2.82 -9.77 -7.56
C LEU A 43 -3.53 -10.27 -8.82
N GLN A 44 -2.87 -11.08 -9.66
CA GLN A 44 -3.47 -11.67 -10.87
C GLN A 44 -4.74 -12.47 -10.57
N SER A 45 -4.72 -13.33 -9.54
CA SER A 45 -5.87 -14.17 -9.17
C SER A 45 -7.13 -13.38 -8.78
N ARG A 46 -7.00 -12.08 -8.50
CA ARG A 46 -8.12 -11.21 -8.13
C ARG A 46 -8.54 -10.26 -9.25
N VAL A 47 -7.78 -10.19 -10.35
CA VAL A 47 -8.15 -9.41 -11.52
C VAL A 47 -9.36 -10.06 -12.19
N LYS A 48 -10.47 -9.32 -12.25
CA LYS A 48 -11.66 -9.73 -13.03
C LYS A 48 -11.59 -9.31 -14.49
N SER A 49 -10.82 -8.28 -14.75
CA SER A 49 -10.61 -7.75 -16.09
C SER A 49 -9.84 -8.74 -16.96
N GLU A 50 -10.44 -9.14 -18.08
CA GLU A 50 -9.76 -9.97 -19.07
C GLU A 50 -8.59 -9.23 -19.74
N PHE A 51 -7.55 -9.98 -20.07
CA PHE A 51 -6.41 -9.54 -20.86
C PHE A 51 -6.33 -10.38 -22.14
N PRO A 52 -5.89 -9.81 -23.28
CA PRO A 52 -5.20 -8.52 -23.42
C PRO A 52 -6.10 -7.29 -23.29
N LYS A 53 -5.51 -6.16 -22.88
CA LYS A 53 -6.15 -4.83 -22.90
C LYS A 53 -5.45 -3.91 -23.86
N THR A 54 -6.23 -3.28 -24.74
CA THR A 54 -5.72 -2.36 -25.73
C THR A 54 -6.13 -0.92 -25.40
N CYS A 55 -5.16 -0.02 -25.36
CA CYS A 55 -5.40 1.41 -25.28
C CYS A 55 -6.16 1.87 -26.54
N ARG A 56 -7.39 2.36 -26.39
CA ARG A 56 -8.22 2.81 -27.52
C ARG A 56 -7.64 4.03 -28.26
N LYS A 57 -6.72 4.78 -27.63
CA LYS A 57 -6.14 6.00 -28.21
C LYS A 57 -4.84 5.76 -28.98
N CYS A 58 -3.91 4.96 -28.47
CA CYS A 58 -2.62 4.68 -29.14
C CYS A 58 -2.47 3.26 -29.68
N GLY A 59 -3.40 2.35 -29.38
CA GLY A 59 -3.32 0.95 -29.82
C GLY A 59 -2.35 0.08 -29.02
N LYS A 60 -1.69 0.60 -27.98
CA LYS A 60 -0.83 -0.21 -27.10
C LYS A 60 -1.60 -1.37 -26.50
N CYS A 61 -1.10 -2.58 -26.71
CA CYS A 61 -1.65 -3.81 -26.16
C CYS A 61 -0.84 -4.21 -24.92
N TYR A 62 -1.55 -4.54 -23.84
CA TYR A 62 -1.02 -5.12 -22.61
C TYR A 62 -1.56 -6.55 -22.50
N HIS A 63 -0.69 -7.55 -22.48
CA HIS A 63 -1.07 -8.97 -22.51
C HIS A 63 -1.33 -9.56 -21.12
N SER A 64 -0.89 -8.88 -20.06
CA SER A 64 -1.10 -9.29 -18.68
C SER A 64 -1.37 -8.08 -17.78
N PHE A 65 -1.80 -8.36 -16.55
CA PHE A 65 -1.94 -7.31 -15.54
C PHE A 65 -0.60 -6.64 -15.21
N GLU A 66 0.51 -7.37 -15.19
CA GLU A 66 1.85 -6.86 -14.95
C GLU A 66 2.26 -5.88 -16.04
N GLU A 67 2.09 -6.27 -17.30
CA GLU A 67 2.39 -5.41 -18.44
C GLU A 67 1.56 -4.12 -18.37
N PHE A 68 0.29 -4.24 -18.01
CA PHE A 68 -0.56 -3.08 -17.77
C PHE A 68 -0.05 -2.23 -16.61
N TYR A 69 0.21 -2.81 -15.44
CA TYR A 69 0.57 -2.08 -14.24
C TYR A 69 1.88 -1.31 -14.40
N TYR A 70 2.90 -1.96 -14.97
CA TYR A 70 4.21 -1.36 -15.22
C TYR A 70 4.24 -0.48 -16.48
N GLY A 71 3.39 -0.77 -17.47
CA GLY A 71 3.27 -0.01 -18.72
C GLY A 71 2.28 1.16 -18.67
N THR A 72 1.80 1.51 -17.48
CA THR A 72 0.89 2.65 -17.25
C THR A 72 1.32 3.47 -16.03
N ASP A 73 0.94 4.74 -16.01
CA ASP A 73 1.21 5.67 -14.92
C ASP A 73 0.07 5.70 -13.90
N PRO A 74 0.38 5.81 -12.59
CA PRO A 74 -0.63 5.96 -11.57
C PRO A 74 -1.37 7.29 -11.71
N ILE A 75 -2.67 7.28 -11.41
CA ILE A 75 -3.49 8.49 -11.28
C ILE A 75 -3.69 8.75 -9.78
N GLU A 76 -3.70 10.01 -9.37
CA GLU A 76 -4.04 10.38 -7.99
C GLU A 76 -5.45 9.86 -7.65
N ARG A 77 -5.59 9.15 -6.53
CA ARG A 77 -6.83 8.45 -6.15
C ARG A 77 -7.36 7.51 -7.26
N GLY A 78 -6.47 6.97 -8.10
CA GLY A 78 -6.84 6.11 -9.23
C GLY A 78 -7.46 4.77 -8.81
N THR A 79 -7.30 4.34 -7.56
CA THR A 79 -7.99 3.16 -7.02
C THR A 79 -9.28 3.58 -6.33
N VAL A 80 -10.42 3.19 -6.89
CA VAL A 80 -11.76 3.58 -6.41
C VAL A 80 -12.59 2.33 -6.18
N SER A 81 -13.38 2.30 -5.09
CA SER A 81 -14.51 1.38 -4.95
C SER A 81 -15.80 2.16 -5.14
N TYR A 82 -16.77 1.55 -5.82
CA TYR A 82 -18.11 2.10 -5.98
C TYR A 82 -19.08 1.19 -5.23
N PRO A 83 -19.43 1.47 -3.96
CA PRO A 83 -20.22 0.57 -3.13
C PRO A 83 -21.58 0.21 -3.72
N THR A 84 -22.14 1.11 -4.53
CA THR A 84 -23.41 0.91 -5.25
C THR A 84 -23.30 -0.04 -6.44
N LEU A 85 -22.09 -0.26 -6.98
CA LEU A 85 -21.84 -1.17 -8.10
C LEU A 85 -21.39 -2.56 -7.65
N GLY A 86 -20.92 -2.69 -6.40
CA GLY A 86 -20.52 -3.95 -5.80
C GLY A 86 -19.30 -3.84 -4.88
N ALA A 87 -18.70 -4.98 -4.56
CA ALA A 87 -17.51 -5.07 -3.71
C ALA A 87 -16.19 -4.93 -4.51
N GLU A 88 -16.28 -4.50 -5.76
CA GLU A 88 -15.16 -4.44 -6.70
C GLU A 88 -14.40 -3.12 -6.58
N PHE A 89 -13.12 -3.20 -6.93
CA PHE A 89 -12.23 -2.06 -6.99
C PHE A 89 -11.78 -1.82 -8.43
N TYR A 90 -11.66 -0.55 -8.77
CA TYR A 90 -11.34 -0.06 -10.10
C TYR A 90 -10.01 0.70 -10.03
N LEU A 91 -9.02 0.21 -10.76
CA LEU A 91 -7.71 0.86 -10.89
C LEU A 91 -7.63 1.60 -12.22
N HIS A 92 -7.70 2.91 -12.11
CA HIS A 92 -7.54 3.87 -13.19
C HIS A 92 -6.06 4.22 -13.30
N ARG A 93 -5.49 4.01 -14.49
CA ARG A 93 -4.10 4.33 -14.81
C ARG A 93 -4.02 4.94 -16.20
N ASN A 94 -3.08 5.85 -16.41
CA ASN A 94 -2.88 6.46 -17.71
C ASN A 94 -1.90 5.66 -18.54
N CYS A 95 -2.18 5.48 -19.83
CA CYS A 95 -1.21 4.91 -20.76
C CYS A 95 0.08 5.74 -20.75
N LYS A 96 1.24 5.09 -20.55
CA LYS A 96 2.56 5.74 -20.53
C LYS A 96 3.01 6.29 -21.88
N ASP A 97 2.49 5.73 -22.98
CA ASP A 97 2.77 6.29 -24.30
C ASP A 97 2.21 7.73 -24.40
N ASN A 98 2.57 8.44 -25.46
CA ASN A 98 2.21 9.85 -25.71
C ASN A 98 0.70 10.16 -25.76
N CYS A 99 -0.18 9.20 -25.48
CA CYS A 99 -1.62 9.38 -25.53
C CYS A 99 -2.25 9.74 -24.19
N GLY A 100 -1.67 9.32 -23.06
CA GLY A 100 -2.14 9.64 -21.70
C GLY A 100 -3.59 9.23 -21.38
N SER A 101 -4.25 8.43 -22.22
CA SER A 101 -5.64 8.05 -21.99
C SER A 101 -5.76 7.11 -20.80
N THR A 102 -6.83 7.27 -20.03
CA THR A 102 -7.12 6.43 -18.86
C THR A 102 -7.63 5.06 -19.29
N LEU A 103 -7.00 4.03 -18.75
CA LEU A 103 -7.46 2.64 -18.80
C LEU A 103 -7.91 2.22 -17.40
N VAL A 104 -8.78 1.21 -17.35
CA VAL A 104 -9.32 0.70 -16.10
C VAL A 104 -9.15 -0.81 -16.04
N VAL A 105 -8.69 -1.29 -14.88
CA VAL A 105 -8.69 -2.71 -14.52
C VAL A 105 -9.55 -2.89 -13.28
N ILE A 106 -10.41 -3.91 -13.33
CA ILE A 106 -11.30 -4.30 -12.22
C ILE A 106 -10.69 -5.48 -11.48
N PHE A 107 -10.68 -5.42 -10.16
CA PHE A 107 -10.32 -6.53 -9.28
C PHE A 107 -11.31 -6.69 -8.13
N ASN A 108 -11.41 -7.92 -7.65
CA ASN A 108 -12.02 -8.22 -6.36
C ASN A 108 -11.15 -7.66 -5.22
N ASP A 109 -11.70 -7.64 -4.00
CA ASP A 109 -11.02 -7.12 -2.80
C ASP A 109 -9.52 -7.43 -2.81
N ARG A 110 -8.68 -6.40 -2.73
CA ARG A 110 -7.21 -6.54 -2.75
C ARG A 110 -6.62 -7.10 -1.46
N ARG A 111 -7.43 -7.38 -0.44
CA ARG A 111 -6.97 -7.89 0.85
C ARG A 111 -6.45 -9.31 0.71
N ASP A 112 -5.23 -9.52 1.17
CA ASP A 112 -4.66 -10.86 1.29
C ASP A 112 -5.32 -11.65 2.42
N GLU A 113 -6.14 -12.62 2.05
CA GLU A 113 -6.84 -13.52 2.98
C GLU A 113 -6.06 -14.80 3.29
N SER A 114 -4.83 -14.93 2.77
CA SER A 114 -3.93 -15.98 3.24
C SER A 114 -3.59 -15.79 4.72
N GLU A 115 -3.11 -16.86 5.34
CA GLU A 115 -2.60 -16.84 6.71
C GLU A 115 -1.53 -15.74 6.89
N LEU A 116 -0.60 -15.61 5.94
CA LEU A 116 0.40 -14.54 5.95
C LEU A 116 -0.23 -13.14 5.84
N GLY A 117 -1.25 -12.99 4.99
CA GLY A 117 -2.00 -11.75 4.85
C GLY A 117 -2.71 -11.33 6.14
N PHE A 118 -3.28 -12.31 6.87
CA PHE A 118 -3.90 -12.10 8.18
C PHE A 118 -2.85 -11.75 9.25
N GLN A 119 -1.78 -12.54 9.36
CA GLN A 119 -0.67 -12.29 10.29
C GLN A 119 -0.09 -10.89 10.09
N ARG A 120 0.12 -10.46 8.84
CA ARG A 120 0.60 -9.09 8.54
C ARG A 120 -0.31 -8.02 9.14
N ARG A 121 -1.64 -8.18 9.05
CA ARG A 121 -2.61 -7.23 9.63
C ARG A 121 -2.57 -7.23 11.16
N VAL A 122 -2.48 -8.41 11.77
CA VAL A 122 -2.38 -8.55 13.23
C VAL A 122 -1.11 -7.87 13.75
N VAL A 123 0.03 -8.09 13.10
CA VAL A 123 1.30 -7.48 13.50
C VAL A 123 1.26 -5.96 13.31
N PHE A 124 0.67 -5.47 12.22
CA PHE A 124 0.48 -4.03 12.02
C PHE A 124 -0.36 -3.41 13.14
N GLN A 125 -1.47 -4.06 13.50
CA GLN A 125 -2.33 -3.59 14.60
C GLN A 125 -1.58 -3.61 15.92
N LYS A 126 -0.78 -4.65 16.19
CA LYS A 126 0.06 -4.74 17.38
C LYS A 126 1.07 -3.59 17.47
N CYS A 127 1.72 -3.22 16.36
CA CYS A 127 2.59 -2.04 16.33
C CYS A 127 1.81 -0.75 16.70
N LEU A 128 0.60 -0.57 16.13
CA LEU A 128 -0.22 0.59 16.45
C LEU A 128 -0.60 0.64 17.93
N ASP A 129 -1.03 -0.49 18.50
CA ASP A 129 -1.44 -0.56 19.89
C ASP A 129 -0.27 -0.29 20.83
N ILE A 130 0.93 -0.80 20.51
CA ILE A 130 2.17 -0.50 21.25
C ILE A 130 2.49 1.01 21.20
N LEU A 131 2.41 1.65 20.02
CA LEU A 131 2.70 3.08 19.90
C LEU A 131 1.68 3.94 20.64
N LYS A 132 0.39 3.57 20.57
CA LYS A 132 -0.68 4.24 21.31
C LYS A 132 -0.44 4.17 22.83
N ASP A 133 -0.10 2.99 23.35
CA ASP A 133 0.13 2.75 24.78
C ASP A 133 1.43 3.38 25.28
N LYS A 134 2.56 3.13 24.60
CA LYS A 134 3.89 3.54 25.08
C LYS A 134 4.21 5.01 24.87
N MET A 135 3.52 5.66 23.94
CA MET A 135 3.79 7.05 23.58
C MET A 135 2.59 7.97 23.80
N ASP A 136 1.50 7.45 24.39
CA ASP A 136 0.24 8.18 24.64
C ASP A 136 -0.29 8.89 23.37
N LEU A 137 -0.26 8.16 22.26
CA LEU A 137 -0.63 8.70 20.95
C LEU A 137 -2.10 8.39 20.62
N ALA A 138 -2.79 9.39 20.09
CA ALA A 138 -4.02 9.16 19.35
C ALA A 138 -3.74 8.34 18.08
N GLU A 139 -4.73 7.56 17.64
CA GLU A 139 -4.54 6.62 16.53
C GLU A 139 -4.00 7.26 15.23
N PRO A 140 -4.47 8.44 14.77
CA PRO A 140 -3.89 9.09 13.59
C PRO A 140 -2.38 9.36 13.74
N ALA A 141 -1.94 9.86 14.91
CA ALA A 141 -0.54 10.15 15.17
C ALA A 141 0.31 8.87 15.26
N ALA A 142 -0.20 7.82 15.89
CA ALA A 142 0.46 6.51 15.93
C ALA A 142 0.62 5.92 14.52
N ARG A 143 -0.37 6.09 13.64
CA ARG A 143 -0.29 5.67 12.23
C ARG A 143 0.77 6.45 11.46
N ASP A 144 0.85 7.75 11.65
CA ASP A 144 1.85 8.59 10.98
C ASP A 144 3.28 8.19 11.37
N VAL A 145 3.52 7.96 12.67
CA VAL A 145 4.80 7.45 13.19
C VAL A 145 5.13 6.08 12.59
N LEU A 146 4.18 5.13 12.65
CA LEU A 146 4.39 3.78 12.10
C LEU A 146 4.69 3.83 10.59
N PHE A 147 4.02 4.70 9.84
CA PHE A 147 4.31 4.88 8.41
C PHE A 147 5.67 5.53 8.15
N SER A 148 6.15 6.46 9.00
CA SER A 148 7.52 6.99 8.90
C SER A 148 8.54 5.86 9.04
N LEU A 149 8.41 5.04 10.10
CA LEU A 149 9.30 3.91 10.37
C LEU A 149 9.29 2.87 9.24
N LEU A 150 8.11 2.55 8.70
CA LEU A 150 7.99 1.63 7.57
C LEU A 150 8.64 2.16 6.29
N LYS A 151 8.50 3.46 5.99
CA LYS A 151 9.15 4.08 4.82
C LYS A 151 10.66 3.97 4.91
N GLN A 152 11.23 4.27 6.08
CA GLN A 152 12.68 4.19 6.32
C GLN A 152 13.21 2.76 6.10
N ARG A 153 12.45 1.73 6.47
CA ARG A 153 12.86 0.33 6.27
C ARG A 153 12.69 -0.21 4.86
N ILE A 154 11.81 0.38 4.04
CA ILE A 154 11.57 -0.06 2.66
C ILE A 154 12.49 0.68 1.68
N GLN A 155 12.98 1.88 2.04
CA GLN A 155 13.91 2.67 1.23
C GLN A 155 15.39 2.43 1.58
N GLY A 156 15.67 1.67 2.65
CA GLY A 156 17.02 1.26 3.06
C GLY A 156 17.42 -0.12 2.57
#